data_AF-A0A147DU52-F1
#
_entry.id   AF-A0A147DU52-F1
#
_cell.length_a   1.000
_cell.length_b   1.000
_cell.length_c   1.000
_cell.angle_alpha   90.00
_cell.angle_beta   90.00
_cell.angle_gamma   90.00
#
_symmetry.space_group_name_H-M   'P 1'
#
loop_
_entity.id
_entity.type
_entity.pdbx_description
1 polymer ?
#
loop_
_entity_poly.entity_id
_entity_poly.type
_entity_poly.pdbx_seq_one_letter_code
_entity_poly.pdbx_strand_id
1 'polypeptide(L)'
;MVLGFANRGTRPNAVNRWRARIAARTALRMVSTGATVSVICCGGAVRGTRAEADLLAEALRGTGWRGDIQCDRESVSTWENIANARKLLDDPAMIALCSNGLHAAKARAYLRRQDPRLGERLVPADDYRFGEMMLFKPIFAAVGLWKLAAIRRVSRGTQSSAV
;
A
#
# COMPACT_ATOMS: atom_id res chain seq x y z
N MET A 1 9.63 0.13 1.42
CA MET A 1 8.69 1.28 1.47
C MET A 1 7.30 0.80 1.85
N VAL A 2 6.57 1.56 2.66
CA VAL A 2 5.20 1.26 3.12
C VAL A 2 4.29 2.43 2.77
N LEU A 3 3.18 2.15 2.10
CA LEU A 3 2.28 3.19 1.64
C LEU A 3 1.15 3.43 2.65
N GLY A 4 0.88 4.70 2.95
CA GLY A 4 -0.21 5.16 3.80
C GLY A 4 -1.59 4.84 3.23
N PHE A 5 -2.53 4.64 4.14
CA PHE A 5 -3.95 4.61 3.84
C PHE A 5 -4.70 5.63 4.69
N ALA A 6 -5.62 6.34 4.03
CA ALA A 6 -6.55 7.31 4.59
C ALA A 6 -6.93 7.00 6.04
N ASN A 7 -6.50 7.87 6.95
CA ASN A 7 -6.80 7.73 8.37
C ASN A 7 -7.36 9.04 8.94
N ARG A 8 -8.57 8.96 9.50
CA ARG A 8 -9.23 10.09 10.19
C ARG A 8 -8.82 10.22 11.65
N GLY A 9 -8.46 9.10 12.28
CA GLY A 9 -8.16 9.04 13.70
C GLY A 9 -6.71 9.38 14.02
N THR A 10 -6.44 9.65 15.29
CA THR A 10 -5.09 9.89 15.82
C THR A 10 -4.27 8.63 16.03
N ARG A 11 -4.87 7.43 15.89
CA ARG A 11 -4.20 6.13 16.00
C ARG A 11 -4.22 5.38 14.68
N PRO A 12 -3.23 4.53 14.39
CA PRO A 12 -3.16 3.80 13.12
C PRO A 12 -4.40 2.91 12.96
N ASN A 13 -5.15 3.05 11.86
CA ASN A 13 -6.30 2.18 11.57
C ASN A 13 -5.89 0.73 11.24
N ALA A 14 -6.86 -0.16 11.06
CA ALA A 14 -6.61 -1.56 10.77
C ALA A 14 -5.76 -1.80 9.50
N VAL A 15 -5.96 -0.98 8.46
CA VAL A 15 -5.21 -1.08 7.19
C VAL A 15 -3.75 -0.68 7.39
N ASN A 16 -3.49 0.45 8.04
CA ASN A 16 -2.13 0.90 8.33
C ASN A 16 -1.39 -0.08 9.26
N ARG A 17 -2.07 -0.65 10.27
CA ARG A 17 -1.49 -1.70 11.12
C ARG A 17 -1.14 -2.97 10.33
N TRP A 18 -2.01 -3.37 9.40
CA TRP A 18 -1.75 -4.54 8.56
C TRP A 18 -0.61 -4.29 7.56
N ARG A 19 -0.54 -3.12 6.92
CA ARG A 19 0.58 -2.74 6.05
C ARG A 19 1.90 -2.62 6.82
N ALA A 20 1.88 -2.11 8.05
CA ALA A 20 3.05 -2.10 8.93
C ALA A 20 3.52 -3.52 9.27
N ARG A 21 2.60 -4.47 9.50
CA ARG A 21 2.95 -5.89 9.69
C ARG A 21 3.57 -6.54 8.45
N ILE A 22 3.09 -6.22 7.25
CA ILE A 22 3.72 -6.65 6.00
C ILE A 22 5.16 -6.13 5.94
N ALA A 23 5.35 -4.84 6.21
CA ALA A 23 6.66 -4.22 6.19
C ALA A 23 7.62 -4.83 7.21
N ALA A 24 7.16 -5.05 8.44
CA ALA A 24 7.95 -5.67 9.49
C ALA A 24 8.43 -7.07 9.09
N ARG A 25 7.52 -7.93 8.61
CA ARG A 25 7.87 -9.29 8.18
C ARG A 25 8.87 -9.28 7.02
N THR A 26 8.60 -8.44 6.01
CA THR A 26 9.49 -8.29 4.85
C THR A 26 10.87 -7.82 5.26
N ALA A 27 10.94 -6.83 6.15
CA ALA A 27 12.19 -6.28 6.66
C ALA A 27 12.96 -7.31 7.50
N LEU A 28 12.29 -8.02 8.41
CA LEU A 28 12.90 -9.07 9.22
C LEU A 28 13.44 -10.22 8.36
N ARG A 29 12.71 -10.63 7.32
CA ARG A 29 13.16 -11.62 6.34
C ARG A 29 14.44 -11.16 5.63
N MET A 30 14.49 -9.91 5.18
CA MET A 30 15.70 -9.35 4.55
C MET A 30 16.87 -9.25 5.52
N VAL A 31 16.63 -8.86 6.78
CA VAL A 31 17.67 -8.84 7.82
C VAL A 31 18.20 -10.26 8.07
N SER A 32 17.34 -11.28 8.07
CA SER A 32 17.80 -12.67 8.24
C SER A 32 18.68 -13.20 7.11
N THR A 33 18.67 -12.56 5.93
CA THR A 33 19.61 -12.85 4.83
C THR A 33 20.86 -11.99 4.87
N GLY A 34 21.09 -11.25 5.96
CA GLY A 34 22.25 -10.37 6.16
C GLY A 34 22.11 -8.97 5.56
N ALA A 35 20.93 -8.57 5.08
CA ALA A 35 20.74 -7.24 4.49
C ALA A 35 20.54 -6.16 5.56
N THR A 36 21.15 -5.00 5.36
CA THR A 36 20.80 -3.77 6.08
C THR A 36 19.50 -3.20 5.51
N VAL A 37 18.52 -2.91 6.36
CA VAL A 37 17.18 -2.49 5.92
C VAL A 37 16.79 -1.17 6.58
N SER A 38 16.40 -0.20 5.75
CA SER A 38 15.66 1.00 6.14
C SER A 38 14.22 0.92 5.63
N VAL A 39 13.26 1.30 6.48
CA VAL A 39 11.84 1.33 6.12
C VAL A 39 11.36 2.76 5.93
N ILE A 40 10.99 3.11 4.70
CA ILE A 40 10.35 4.39 4.42
C ILE A 40 8.82 4.25 4.54
N CYS A 41 8.23 4.99 5.46
CA CYS A 41 6.78 5.16 5.61
C CYS A 41 6.32 6.39 4.83
N CYS A 42 5.32 6.27 3.96
CA CYS A 42 4.86 7.36 3.11
C CYS A 42 3.39 7.68 3.35
N GLY A 43 3.04 8.97 3.28
CA GLY A 43 1.67 9.46 3.25
C GLY A 43 1.47 10.63 4.19
N GLY A 44 0.91 11.70 3.66
CA GLY A 44 0.55 12.90 4.39
C GLY A 44 -0.81 12.82 5.06
N ALA A 45 -1.27 13.96 5.56
CA ALA A 45 -2.48 14.10 6.35
C ALA A 45 -3.73 14.26 5.45
N VAL A 46 -4.08 13.24 4.66
CA VAL A 46 -5.13 13.36 3.62
C VAL A 46 -6.55 13.45 4.21
N ARG A 47 -6.84 12.70 5.27
CA ARG A 47 -8.18 12.59 5.87
C ARG A 47 -8.21 12.90 7.37
N GLY A 48 -7.08 13.24 7.97
CA GLY A 48 -6.95 13.51 9.40
C GLY A 48 -5.89 14.58 9.64
N THR A 49 -5.60 14.85 10.91
CA THR A 49 -4.59 15.87 11.31
C THR A 49 -3.18 15.31 11.41
N ARG A 50 -3.03 13.98 11.46
CA ARG A 50 -1.73 13.29 11.48
C ARG A 50 -1.39 12.73 10.11
N ALA A 51 -0.12 12.85 9.71
CA ALA A 51 0.40 12.20 8.53
C ALA A 51 0.28 10.67 8.65
N GLU A 52 -0.15 10.01 7.59
CA GLU A 52 -0.25 8.55 7.52
C GLU A 52 1.13 7.88 7.72
N ALA A 53 2.21 8.53 7.30
CA ALA A 53 3.58 8.08 7.53
C ALA A 53 3.93 7.92 9.01
N ASP A 54 3.53 8.89 9.86
CA ASP A 54 3.78 8.81 11.31
C ASP A 54 2.95 7.70 11.96
N LEU A 55 1.72 7.53 11.50
CA LEU A 55 0.85 6.44 11.95
C LEU A 55 1.41 5.07 11.54
N LEU A 56 1.99 4.96 10.35
CA LEU A 56 2.68 3.75 9.91
C LEU A 56 3.95 3.48 10.73
N ALA A 57 4.76 4.51 11.00
CA ALA A 57 5.96 4.39 11.82
C ALA A 57 5.61 3.92 13.25
N GLU A 58 4.57 4.50 13.86
CA GLU A 58 4.06 4.07 15.17
C GLU A 58 3.60 2.60 15.14
N ALA A 59 2.80 2.23 14.14
CA ALA A 59 2.34 0.85 13.98
C ALA A 59 3.50 -0.13 13.76
N LEU A 60 4.53 0.27 13.00
CA LEU A 60 5.71 -0.52 12.70
C LEU A 60 6.59 -0.71 13.95
N ARG A 61 6.80 0.35 14.74
CA ARG A 61 7.46 0.22 16.05
C ARG A 61 6.68 -0.71 16.98
N GLY A 62 5.34 -0.66 16.92
CA GLY A 62 4.45 -1.56 17.65
C GLY A 62 4.58 -3.04 17.27
N THR A 63 5.11 -3.37 16.09
CA THR A 63 5.41 -4.77 15.74
C THR A 63 6.75 -5.27 16.29
N GLY A 64 7.50 -4.42 16.99
CA GLY A 64 8.85 -4.72 17.47
C GLY A 64 9.97 -4.39 16.48
N TRP A 65 9.69 -3.77 15.33
CA TRP A 65 10.74 -3.34 14.41
C TRP A 65 11.63 -2.27 15.06
N ARG A 66 12.94 -2.54 15.16
CA ARG A 66 13.93 -1.65 15.77
C ARG A 66 14.89 -0.98 14.77
N GLY A 67 14.88 -1.38 13.50
CA GLY A 67 15.71 -0.78 12.46
C GLY A 67 15.34 0.66 12.10
N ASP A 68 16.03 1.18 11.09
CA ASP A 68 15.83 2.55 10.60
C ASP A 68 14.42 2.74 10.01
N ILE A 69 13.85 3.92 10.28
CA ILE A 69 12.55 4.34 9.76
C ILE A 69 12.66 5.78 9.30
N GLN A 70 12.36 6.02 8.03
CA GLN A 70 12.22 7.35 7.46
C GLN A 70 10.76 7.62 7.12
N CYS A 71 10.35 8.88 7.12
CA CYS A 71 8.96 9.26 6.89
C CYS A 71 8.84 10.35 5.83
N ASP A 72 8.02 10.09 4.81
CA ASP A 72 7.52 11.09 3.87
C ASP A 72 6.10 11.51 4.29
N ARG A 73 5.98 12.73 4.81
CA ARG A 73 4.74 13.29 5.41
C ARG A 73 3.95 14.18 4.47
N GLU A 74 4.43 14.39 3.24
CA GLU A 74 3.86 15.38 2.32
C GLU A 74 3.00 14.73 1.23
N SER A 75 3.26 13.47 0.91
CA SER A 75 2.57 12.79 -0.20
C SER A 75 1.07 12.57 0.05
N VAL A 76 0.21 13.13 -0.82
CA VAL A 76 -1.26 12.97 -0.73
C VAL A 76 -1.81 11.98 -1.76
N SER A 77 -0.95 11.42 -2.60
CA SER A 77 -1.29 10.44 -3.63
C SER A 77 -0.26 9.31 -3.73
N THR A 78 -0.65 8.19 -4.36
CA THR A 78 0.29 7.08 -4.65
C THR A 78 1.42 7.50 -5.58
N TRP A 79 1.20 8.48 -6.47
CA TRP A 79 2.24 8.99 -7.37
C TRP A 79 3.31 9.76 -6.59
N GLU A 80 2.88 10.66 -5.70
CA GLU A 80 3.78 11.43 -4.84
C GLU A 80 4.50 10.52 -3.84
N ASN A 81 3.81 9.53 -3.26
CA ASN A 81 4.46 8.57 -2.36
C ASN A 81 5.71 7.95 -3.00
N ILE A 82 5.62 7.56 -4.28
CA ILE A 82 6.77 7.02 -5.01
C ILE A 82 7.79 8.13 -5.31
N ALA A 83 7.35 9.28 -5.79
CA ALA A 83 8.25 10.38 -6.18
C ALA A 83 9.06 10.93 -5.00
N ASN A 84 8.45 11.08 -3.83
CA ASN A 84 9.07 11.61 -2.63
C ASN A 84 9.91 10.56 -1.91
N ALA A 85 9.43 9.32 -1.80
CA ALA A 85 10.23 8.26 -1.19
C ALA A 85 11.50 7.96 -2.00
N ARG A 86 11.49 8.11 -3.33
CA ARG A 86 12.70 7.98 -4.15
C ARG A 86 13.83 8.93 -3.72
N LYS A 87 13.48 10.12 -3.22
CA LYS A 87 14.46 11.12 -2.73
C LYS A 87 15.09 10.69 -1.40
N LEU A 88 14.48 9.73 -0.71
CA LEU A 88 14.93 9.17 0.56
C LEU A 88 15.73 7.86 0.38
N LEU A 89 15.81 7.34 -0.85
CA LEU A 89 16.56 6.12 -1.15
C LEU A 89 18.04 6.42 -1.31
N ASP A 90 18.88 5.75 -0.53
CA ASP A 90 20.34 5.78 -0.65
C ASP A 90 20.83 4.60 -1.51
N ASP A 91 20.67 4.73 -2.83
CA ASP A 91 20.95 3.72 -3.88
C ASP A 91 20.73 2.23 -3.47
N PRO A 92 19.51 1.83 -3.08
CA PRO A 92 19.26 0.51 -2.52
C PRO A 92 19.43 -0.59 -3.57
N ALA A 93 20.08 -1.70 -3.22
CA ALA A 93 20.15 -2.88 -4.08
C ALA A 93 18.78 -3.56 -4.29
N MET A 94 17.86 -3.45 -3.32
CA MET A 94 16.54 -4.08 -3.35
C MET A 94 15.47 -3.14 -2.81
N ILE A 95 14.29 -3.14 -3.44
CA ILE A 95 13.13 -2.34 -3.02
C ILE A 95 11.90 -3.23 -2.90
N ALA A 96 11.36 -3.34 -1.69
CA ALA A 96 10.03 -3.93 -1.46
C ALA A 96 8.98 -2.83 -1.26
N LEU A 97 7.87 -2.91 -2.00
CA LEU A 97 6.70 -2.04 -1.84
C LEU A 97 5.62 -2.76 -1.03
N CYS A 98 5.46 -2.37 0.23
CA CYS A 98 4.54 -2.99 1.18
C CYS A 98 3.18 -2.27 1.14
N SER A 99 2.19 -2.93 0.55
CA SER A 99 0.80 -2.46 0.47
C SER A 99 -0.16 -3.63 0.19
N ASN A 100 -1.45 -3.38 -0.04
CA ASN A 100 -2.39 -4.42 -0.50
C ASN A 100 -2.40 -4.58 -2.02
N GLY A 101 -2.41 -5.84 -2.49
CA GLY A 101 -2.75 -6.30 -3.84
C GLY A 101 -2.65 -5.24 -4.95
N LEU A 102 -3.80 -4.71 -5.39
CA LEU A 102 -3.89 -3.74 -6.49
C LEU A 102 -3.09 -2.44 -6.22
N HIS A 103 -3.03 -1.99 -4.96
CA HIS A 103 -2.29 -0.79 -4.59
C HIS A 103 -0.77 -1.02 -4.67
N ALA A 104 -0.29 -2.21 -4.27
CA ALA A 104 1.10 -2.59 -4.45
C ALA A 104 1.46 -2.71 -5.94
N ALA A 105 0.59 -3.30 -6.76
CA ALA A 105 0.78 -3.38 -8.21
C ALA A 105 0.85 -1.98 -8.87
N LYS A 106 -0.07 -1.08 -8.49
CA LYS A 106 -0.06 0.32 -8.94
C LYS A 106 1.23 1.04 -8.56
N ALA A 107 1.67 0.88 -7.31
CA ALA A 107 2.91 1.48 -6.82
C ALA A 107 4.15 0.97 -7.58
N ARG A 108 4.21 -0.33 -7.88
CA ARG A 108 5.28 -0.93 -8.70
C ARG A 108 5.30 -0.35 -10.11
N ALA A 109 4.13 -0.21 -10.75
CA ALA A 109 4.01 0.42 -12.07
C ALA A 109 4.47 1.89 -12.05
N TYR A 110 4.11 2.64 -11.01
CA TYR A 110 4.54 4.03 -10.85
C TYR A 110 6.05 4.14 -10.65
N LEU A 111 6.66 3.26 -9.83
CA LEU A 111 8.11 3.26 -9.66
C LEU A 111 8.82 3.01 -11.00
N ARG A 112 8.43 1.99 -11.75
CA ARG A 112 9.01 1.70 -13.08
C ARG A 112 8.86 2.86 -14.06
N ARG A 113 7.72 3.56 -14.02
CA ARG A 113 7.48 4.72 -14.89
C ARG A 113 8.33 5.93 -14.51
N GLN A 114 8.52 6.15 -13.21
CA GLN A 114 9.29 7.28 -12.70
C GLN A 114 10.80 7.03 -12.72
N ASP A 115 11.22 5.77 -12.61
CA ASP A 115 12.61 5.32 -12.58
C ASP A 115 12.71 3.83 -12.97
N PRO A 116 12.99 3.53 -14.25
CA PRO A 116 13.12 2.16 -14.71
C PRO A 116 14.21 1.38 -13.97
N ARG A 117 15.34 2.03 -13.66
CA ARG A 117 16.48 1.43 -12.96
C ARG A 117 16.10 0.97 -11.56
N LEU A 118 15.42 1.80 -10.77
CA LEU A 118 14.88 1.37 -9.47
C LEU A 118 13.76 0.34 -9.62
N GLY A 119 13.03 0.38 -10.74
CA GLY A 119 12.02 -0.60 -11.11
C GLY A 119 12.55 -2.02 -11.31
N GLU A 120 13.79 -2.17 -11.76
CA GLU A 120 14.50 -3.45 -11.89
C GLU A 120 14.90 -4.04 -10.53
N ARG A 121 15.05 -3.18 -9.51
CA ARG A 121 15.40 -3.57 -8.13
C ARG A 121 14.20 -3.96 -7.28
N LEU A 122 13.00 -4.03 -7.87
CA LEU A 122 11.77 -4.42 -7.17
C LEU A 122 11.80 -5.90 -6.77
N VAL A 123 11.66 -6.16 -5.48
CA VAL A 123 11.55 -7.52 -4.93
C VAL A 123 10.17 -7.76 -4.30
N PRO A 124 9.73 -9.03 -4.20
CA PRO A 124 8.46 -9.36 -3.53
C PRO A 124 8.45 -8.90 -2.07
N ALA A 125 7.39 -8.20 -1.68
CA ALA A 125 7.07 -7.98 -0.27
C ALA A 125 6.34 -9.22 0.28
N ASP A 126 6.32 -9.39 1.61
CA ASP A 126 5.46 -10.38 2.27
C ASP A 126 4.00 -9.88 2.37
N ASP A 127 3.50 -9.31 1.28
CA ASP A 127 2.12 -8.85 1.09
C ASP A 127 1.16 -9.99 0.72
N TYR A 128 1.70 -11.16 0.34
CA TYR A 128 0.97 -12.32 -0.17
C TYR A 128 1.27 -13.58 0.68
N ARG A 129 0.28 -14.11 1.40
CA ARG A 129 0.29 -15.51 1.87
C ARG A 129 -0.70 -16.32 1.04
N PHE A 130 -0.21 -17.38 0.38
CA PHE A 130 -1.05 -18.40 -0.24
C PHE A 130 -1.97 -19.00 0.85
N GLY A 131 -3.28 -18.69 0.79
CA GLY A 131 -4.26 -19.03 1.83
C GLY A 131 -5.16 -17.88 2.31
N GLU A 132 -4.73 -16.61 2.19
CA GLU A 132 -5.57 -15.45 2.59
C GLU A 132 -6.67 -15.10 1.55
N MET A 133 -6.71 -15.77 0.39
CA MET A 133 -7.79 -15.64 -0.60
C MET A 133 -9.15 -16.15 -0.08
N MET A 134 -9.19 -16.99 0.96
CA MET A 134 -10.45 -17.57 1.42
C MET A 134 -11.37 -16.55 2.10
N LEU A 135 -10.81 -15.46 2.64
CA LEU A 135 -11.57 -14.40 3.34
C LEU A 135 -12.11 -13.30 2.39
N PHE A 136 -11.67 -13.26 1.12
CA PHE A 136 -12.12 -12.27 0.14
C PHE A 136 -13.31 -12.71 -0.72
N LYS A 137 -13.77 -13.97 -0.60
CA LYS A 137 -15.03 -14.43 -1.20
C LYS A 137 -16.21 -13.46 -1.01
N PRO A 138 -16.49 -12.92 0.21
CA PRO A 138 -17.60 -11.99 0.40
C PRO A 138 -17.40 -10.64 -0.32
N ILE A 139 -16.16 -10.16 -0.46
CA ILE A 139 -15.87 -8.88 -1.12
C ILE A 139 -16.00 -9.02 -2.64
N PHE A 140 -15.49 -10.12 -3.22
CA PHE A 140 -15.70 -10.41 -4.64
C PHE A 140 -17.18 -10.65 -4.97
N ALA A 141 -17.93 -11.32 -4.07
CA ALA A 141 -19.37 -11.47 -4.21
C ALA A 141 -20.10 -10.12 -4.18
N ALA A 142 -19.76 -9.22 -3.25
CA ALA A 142 -20.36 -7.89 -3.16
C ALA A 142 -20.08 -7.03 -4.41
N VAL A 143 -18.85 -7.04 -4.93
CA VAL A 143 -18.49 -6.33 -6.17
C VAL A 143 -19.19 -6.94 -7.38
N GLY A 144 -19.31 -8.28 -7.44
CA GLY A 144 -20.06 -9.00 -8.47
C GLY A 144 -21.55 -8.64 -8.47
N LEU A 145 -22.19 -8.65 -7.30
CA LEU A 145 -23.58 -8.24 -7.11
C LEU A 145 -23.80 -6.77 -7.51
N TRP A 146 -22.88 -5.88 -7.18
CA TRP A 146 -22.98 -4.46 -7.54
C TRP A 146 -22.85 -4.24 -9.05
N LYS A 147 -21.93 -4.94 -9.73
CA LYS A 147 -21.82 -4.92 -11.19
C LYS A 147 -23.07 -5.47 -11.88
N LEU A 148 -23.64 -6.56 -11.38
CA LEU A 148 -24.90 -7.13 -11.90
C LEU A 148 -26.09 -6.18 -11.69
N ALA A 149 -26.16 -5.50 -10.54
CA ALA A 149 -27.19 -4.50 -10.27
C ALA A 149 -27.06 -3.27 -11.18
N ALA A 150 -25.84 -2.85 -11.51
CA ALA A 150 -25.59 -1.76 -12.45
C ALA A 150 -26.01 -2.14 -13.88
N ILE A 151 -25.72 -3.37 -14.33
CA ILE A 151 -26.16 -3.87 -15.64
C ILE A 151 -27.70 -3.94 -15.72
N ARG A 152 -28.36 -4.43 -14.66
CA ARG A 152 -29.84 -4.48 -14.59
C ARG A 152 -30.52 -3.10 -14.61
N ARG A 153 -29.86 -2.05 -14.11
CA ARG A 153 -30.39 -0.67 -14.18
C ARG A 153 -30.27 -0.08 -15.57
N VAL A 154 -29.16 -0.34 -16.27
CA VAL A 154 -28.98 0.11 -17.66
C VAL A 154 -30.01 -0.54 -18.59
N SER A 155 -30.30 -1.84 -18.42
CA SER A 155 -31.31 -2.53 -19.24
C SER A 155 -32.76 -2.05 -19.02
N ARG A 156 -33.09 -1.41 -17.87
CA ARG A 156 -34.42 -0.79 -17.65
C ARG A 156 -34.53 0.63 -18.20
N GLY A 157 -33.41 1.33 -18.39
CA GLY A 157 -33.38 2.69 -18.96
C GLY A 157 -33.60 2.71 -20.47
N THR A 158 -33.23 1.64 -21.18
CA THR A 158 -33.31 1.58 -22.66
C THR A 158 -34.70 1.18 -23.19
N GLN A 159 -35.67 0.83 -22.34
CA GLN A 159 -37.04 0.50 -22.76
C GLN A 159 -38.04 1.66 -22.70
N SER A 160 -37.64 2.86 -22.22
CA SER A 160 -38.57 3.99 -22.03
C SER A 160 -38.47 5.11 -23.08
N SER A 161 -37.78 4.89 -24.21
CA SER A 161 -37.73 5.84 -25.33
C SER A 161 -38.01 5.10 -26.64
N ALA A 162 -39.19 4.52 -26.74
CA ALA A 162 -39.78 4.05 -27.99
C ALA A 162 -41.30 3.94 -27.81
N VAL A 163 -41.96 5.10 -27.69
CA VAL A 163 -43.36 5.33 -28.12
C VAL A 163 -43.46 6.78 -28.56
#